data_AF-A0A3D0JZ05-F1
#
_entry.id   AF-A0A3D0JZ05-F1
#
_cell.length_a   1.000
_cell.length_b   1.000
_cell.length_c   1.000
_cell.angle_alpha   90.00
_cell.angle_beta   90.00
_cell.angle_gamma   90.00
#
_symmetry.space_group_name_H-M   'P 1'
#
loop_
_entity.id
_entity.type
_entity.pdbx_description
1 polymer ?
#
loop_
_entity_poly.entity_id
_entity_poly.type
_entity_poly.pdbx_seq_one_letter_code
_entity_poly.pdbx_strand_id
1 'polypeptide(L)'
;MASHGNPKSGRVLSLFVLAMMNTALVVGLEGFPTMAGFGLGLITWYLFFGLVYFIPVGFVAAELGVGFPREGGVYAWVKEALGIRWAFVASWMQWIQIVVWYPSVLAVCALAAADIFAPDLGDEKWYTVPAV
;
A
#
# COMPACT_ATOMS: atom_id res chain seq x y z
N MET A 1 -3.44 -27.07 -43.60
CA MET A 1 -3.88 -25.69 -43.31
C MET A 1 -3.47 -25.37 -41.88
N ALA A 2 -2.21 -24.94 -41.69
CA ALA A 2 -1.64 -24.67 -40.37
C ALA A 2 -1.88 -23.21 -40.00
N SER A 3 -2.66 -22.98 -38.94
CA SER A 3 -2.82 -21.66 -38.33
C SER A 3 -1.56 -21.37 -37.51
N HIS A 4 -0.66 -20.54 -38.07
CA HIS A 4 0.40 -19.90 -37.31
C HIS A 4 -0.22 -18.80 -36.44
N GLY A 5 -0.53 -19.15 -35.18
CA GLY A 5 -0.88 -18.16 -34.16
C GLY A 5 0.29 -17.23 -33.91
N ASN A 6 0.11 -15.95 -34.25
CA ASN A 6 1.02 -14.85 -33.96
C ASN A 6 1.46 -14.87 -32.47
N PRO A 7 2.76 -14.87 -32.13
CA PRO A 7 3.18 -14.75 -30.74
C PRO A 7 2.69 -13.40 -30.20
N LYS A 8 1.80 -13.43 -29.20
CA LYS A 8 1.36 -12.22 -28.50
C LYS A 8 2.61 -11.58 -27.90
N SER A 9 3.04 -10.46 -28.49
CA SER A 9 4.10 -9.62 -27.95
C SER A 9 3.72 -9.25 -26.51
N GLY A 10 4.41 -9.86 -25.55
CA GLY A 10 4.22 -9.58 -24.13
C GLY A 10 4.56 -8.13 -23.89
N ARG A 11 3.59 -7.33 -23.45
CA ARG A 11 3.81 -5.91 -23.16
C ARG A 11 4.77 -5.83 -21.97
N VAL A 12 6.05 -5.56 -22.25
CA VAL A 12 7.09 -5.47 -21.23
C VAL A 12 6.89 -4.17 -20.45
N LEU A 13 6.72 -4.26 -19.14
CA LEU A 13 6.57 -3.10 -18.28
C LEU A 13 7.95 -2.48 -18.04
N SER A 14 8.10 -1.19 -18.30
CA SER A 14 9.34 -0.48 -18.00
C SER A 14 9.57 -0.42 -16.49
N LEU A 15 10.82 -0.57 -16.04
CA LEU A 15 11.21 -0.46 -14.64
C LEU A 15 10.70 0.83 -14.00
N PHE A 16 10.78 1.94 -14.75
CA PHE A 16 10.30 3.23 -14.27
C PHE A 16 8.78 3.21 -14.01
N VAL A 17 8.00 2.61 -14.91
CA VAL A 17 6.54 2.51 -14.75
C VAL A 17 6.20 1.59 -13.59
N LEU A 18 6.88 0.45 -13.46
CA LEU A 18 6.71 -0.46 -12.33
C LEU A 18 7.02 0.23 -10.99
N ALA A 19 8.11 0.99 -10.92
CA ALA A 19 8.48 1.75 -9.72
C ALA A 19 7.43 2.80 -9.37
N MET A 20 6.98 3.61 -10.35
CA MET A 20 5.96 4.63 -10.13
C MET A 20 4.61 4.05 -9.72
N MET A 21 4.21 2.91 -10.30
CA MET A 21 2.99 2.20 -9.89
C MET A 21 3.05 1.80 -8.42
N ASN A 22 4.19 1.28 -7.95
CA ASN A 22 4.33 0.92 -6.55
C ASN A 22 4.42 2.15 -5.63
N THR A 23 5.07 3.23 -6.05
CA THR A 23 5.10 4.49 -5.30
C THR A 23 3.71 5.06 -5.07
N ALA A 24 2.84 5.03 -6.08
CA ALA A 24 1.46 5.51 -5.95
C ALA A 24 0.63 4.72 -4.93
N LEU A 25 0.95 3.44 -4.69
CA LEU A 25 0.29 2.62 -3.66
C LEU A 25 0.74 2.96 -2.24
N VAL A 26 1.96 3.48 -2.07
CA VAL A 26 2.55 3.78 -0.75
C VAL A 26 2.22 5.20 -0.29
N VAL A 27 2.06 6.14 -1.22
CA VAL A 27 1.80 7.55 -0.90
C VAL A 27 0.32 7.75 -0.56
N GLY A 28 -0.02 7.69 0.73
CA GLY A 28 -1.33 8.07 1.29
C GLY A 28 -1.30 9.46 1.94
N LEU A 29 -2.39 10.23 1.78
CA LEU A 29 -2.51 11.57 2.36
C LEU A 29 -2.99 11.55 3.81
N GLU A 30 -3.58 10.44 4.24
CA GLU A 30 -4.27 10.31 5.52
C GLU A 30 -3.33 10.33 6.74
N GLY A 31 -2.05 10.01 6.55
CA GLY A 31 -1.06 10.00 7.64
C GLY A 31 -0.43 11.35 7.95
N PHE A 32 -0.52 12.32 7.03
CA PHE A 32 0.16 13.62 7.17
C PHE A 32 -0.26 14.43 8.40
N PRO A 33 -1.54 14.48 8.81
CA PRO A 33 -1.95 15.22 10.01
C PRO A 33 -1.28 14.69 11.28
N THR A 34 -1.28 13.37 11.48
CA THR A 34 -0.62 12.73 12.63
C THR A 34 0.90 12.94 12.57
N MET A 35 1.49 12.90 11.38
CA MET A 35 2.93 13.14 11.18
C MET A 35 3.36 14.57 11.50
N ALA A 36 2.48 15.56 11.29
CA ALA A 36 2.78 16.96 11.59
C ALA A 36 3.08 17.19 13.08
N GLY A 37 2.48 16.39 13.98
CA GLY A 37 2.70 16.48 15.42
C GLY A 37 4.08 16.01 15.89
N PHE A 38 4.75 15.12 15.14
CA PHE A 38 6.02 14.51 15.55
C PHE A 38 7.27 15.35 15.21
N GLY A 39 7.14 16.38 14.38
CA GLY A 39 8.24 17.28 14.01
C GLY A 39 9.45 16.57 13.38
N LEU A 40 10.65 17.11 13.60
CA LEU A 40 11.89 16.62 12.97
C LEU A 40 12.31 15.20 13.39
N GLY A 41 11.83 14.70 14.54
CA GLY A 41 12.13 13.33 15.00
C GLY A 41 11.59 12.24 14.08
N LEU A 42 10.56 12.56 13.29
CA LEU A 42 9.98 11.66 12.29
C LEU A 42 10.98 11.23 11.21
N ILE A 43 11.95 12.09 10.85
CA ILE A 43 12.97 11.79 9.85
C ILE A 43 13.85 10.62 10.31
N THR A 44 14.24 10.61 11.58
CA THR A 44 15.03 9.51 12.16
C THR A 44 14.25 8.21 12.13
N TRP A 45 12.96 8.24 12.46
CA TRP A 45 12.09 7.07 12.41
C TRP A 45 11.90 6.55 10.98
N TYR A 46 11.69 7.43 10.00
CA TYR A 46 11.60 7.02 8.60
C TYR A 46 12.88 6.40 8.06
N LEU A 47 14.04 6.97 8.41
CA LEU A 47 15.32 6.36 8.05
C LEU A 47 15.48 4.99 8.69
N PHE A 48 15.13 4.86 9.97
CA PHE A 48 15.22 3.59 10.68
C PHE A 48 14.31 2.52 10.06
N PHE A 49 13.01 2.79 9.88
CA PHE A 49 12.08 1.83 9.28
C PHE A 49 12.37 1.60 7.79
N GLY A 50 12.82 2.62 7.07
CA GLY A 50 13.26 2.48 5.68
C GLY A 50 14.39 1.47 5.53
N LEU A 51 15.41 1.58 6.38
CA LEU A 51 16.58 0.70 6.34
C LEU A 51 16.31 -0.70 6.91
N VAL A 52 15.59 -0.79 8.03
CA VAL A 52 15.43 -2.05 8.78
C VAL A 52 14.25 -2.88 8.25
N TYR A 53 13.24 -2.24 7.67
CA TYR A 53 12.02 -2.93 7.23
C TYR A 53 11.80 -2.81 5.72
N PHE A 54 11.75 -1.60 5.18
CA PHE A 54 11.35 -1.40 3.78
C PHE A 54 12.33 -2.01 2.77
N ILE A 55 13.64 -1.74 2.93
CA ILE A 55 14.67 -2.29 2.04
C ILE A 55 14.74 -3.82 2.10
N PRO A 56 14.82 -4.47 3.29
CA PRO A 56 14.85 -5.92 3.36
C PRO A 56 13.61 -6.59 2.77
N VAL A 57 12.41 -6.05 3.04
CA VAL A 57 11.17 -6.59 2.47
C VAL A 57 11.15 -6.44 0.95
N GLY A 58 11.64 -5.32 0.40
CA GLY A 58 11.80 -5.11 -1.03
C GLY A 58 12.70 -6.14 -1.71
N PHE A 59 13.85 -6.46 -1.10
CA PHE A 59 14.74 -7.50 -1.61
C PHE A 59 14.11 -8.90 -1.56
N VAL A 60 13.43 -9.24 -0.46
CA VAL A 60 12.73 -10.54 -0.34
C VAL A 60 11.61 -10.65 -1.39
N ALA A 61 10.84 -9.58 -1.60
CA ALA A 61 9.79 -9.55 -2.62
C ALA A 61 10.36 -9.67 -4.04
N ALA A 62 11.52 -9.06 -4.31
CA ALA A 62 12.21 -9.18 -5.59
C ALA A 62 12.67 -10.61 -5.86
N GLU A 63 13.32 -11.26 -4.89
CA GLU A 63 13.76 -12.66 -4.98
C GLU A 63 12.58 -13.62 -5.19
N LEU A 64 11.50 -13.46 -4.42
CA LEU A 64 10.29 -14.27 -4.58
C LEU A 64 9.58 -14.02 -5.91
N GLY A 65 9.56 -12.78 -6.39
CA GLY A 65 8.97 -12.40 -7.67
C GLY A 65 9.70 -13.00 -8.87
N VAL A 66 11.04 -13.10 -8.82
CA VAL A 66 11.86 -13.73 -9.87
C VAL A 66 11.86 -15.25 -9.73
N GLY A 67 11.97 -15.77 -8.50
CA GLY A 67 12.04 -17.20 -8.23
C GLY A 67 10.74 -17.97 -8.51
N PHE A 68 9.59 -17.33 -8.36
CA PHE A 68 8.28 -17.93 -8.61
C PHE A 68 7.43 -17.05 -9.55
N PRO A 69 7.66 -17.11 -10.88
CA PRO A 69 6.96 -16.30 -11.87
C PRO A 69 5.50 -16.76 -12.12
N ARG A 70 4.83 -17.26 -11.09
CA ARG A 70 3.41 -17.64 -11.14
C ARG A 70 2.54 -16.41 -10.88
N GLU A 71 1.46 -16.31 -11.64
CA GLU A 71 0.42 -15.32 -11.40
C GLU A 71 -0.20 -15.57 -10.01
N GLY A 72 -0.20 -14.57 -9.13
CA GLY A 72 -0.79 -14.66 -7.79
C GLY A 72 -0.06 -13.94 -6.66
N GLY A 73 1.14 -13.39 -6.91
CA GLY A 73 1.87 -12.57 -5.93
C GLY A 73 2.05 -13.27 -4.59
N VAL A 74 1.69 -12.59 -3.49
CA VAL A 74 1.84 -13.09 -2.11
C VAL A 74 1.13 -14.43 -1.89
N TYR A 75 -0.05 -14.65 -2.49
CA TYR A 75 -0.76 -15.92 -2.37
C TYR A 75 0.07 -17.08 -2.95
N ALA A 76 0.64 -16.87 -4.15
CA ALA A 76 1.45 -17.87 -4.82
C ALA A 76 2.75 -18.17 -4.04
N TRP A 77 3.40 -17.14 -3.50
CA TRP A 77 4.63 -17.29 -2.72
C TRP A 77 4.41 -18.08 -1.43
N VAL A 78 3.36 -17.73 -0.68
CA VAL A 78 3.03 -18.41 0.58
C VAL A 78 2.51 -19.82 0.33
N LYS A 79 1.78 -20.05 -0.76
CA LYS A 79 1.30 -21.38 -1.13
C LYS A 79 2.44 -22.34 -1.42
N GLU A 80 3.48 -21.87 -2.10
CA GLU A 80 4.64 -22.70 -2.42
C GLU A 80 5.49 -23.01 -1.18
N ALA A 81 5.65 -22.04 -0.28
CA ALA A 81 6.48 -22.20 0.91
C ALA A 81 5.80 -22.95 2.07
N LEU A 82 4.51 -22.67 2.32
CA LEU A 82 3.79 -23.10 3.53
C LEU A 82 2.52 -23.91 3.20
N GLY A 83 2.09 -23.95 1.95
CA GLY A 83 0.89 -24.68 1.52
C GLY A 83 -0.39 -23.84 1.48
N ILE A 84 -1.48 -24.47 1.05
CA ILE A 84 -2.75 -23.80 0.69
C ILE A 84 -3.42 -23.07 1.87
N ARG A 85 -3.35 -23.63 3.08
CA ARG A 85 -4.04 -23.08 4.26
C ARG A 85 -3.42 -21.73 4.66
N TRP A 86 -2.10 -21.66 4.67
CA TRP A 86 -1.38 -20.44 5.03
C TRP A 86 -1.45 -19.38 3.93
N ALA A 87 -1.48 -19.80 2.67
CA ALA A 87 -1.72 -18.89 1.55
C ALA A 87 -3.06 -18.19 1.64
N PHE A 88 -4.12 -18.94 1.99
CA PHE A 88 -5.44 -18.35 2.24
C PHE A 88 -5.41 -17.33 3.38
N VAL A 89 -4.78 -17.67 4.51
CA VAL A 89 -4.65 -16.74 5.64
C VAL A 89 -3.88 -15.48 5.24
N ALA A 90 -2.77 -15.60 4.52
CA ALA A 90 -1.98 -14.44 4.10
C ALA A 90 -2.78 -13.48 3.19
N SER A 91 -3.48 -14.01 2.19
CA SER A 91 -4.35 -13.19 1.33
C SER A 91 -5.55 -12.63 2.08
N TRP A 92 -6.09 -13.38 3.04
CA TRP A 92 -7.17 -12.91 3.90
C TRP A 92 -6.72 -11.75 4.80
N MET A 93 -5.52 -11.82 5.38
CA MET A 93 -4.95 -10.73 6.17
C MET A 93 -4.68 -9.49 5.31
N GLN A 94 -4.17 -9.67 4.09
CA GLN A 94 -4.01 -8.56 3.14
C GLN A 94 -5.34 -7.88 2.82
N TRP A 95 -6.41 -8.67 2.66
CA TRP A 95 -7.74 -8.12 2.39
C TRP A 95 -8.32 -7.38 3.61
N ILE A 96 -8.22 -7.95 4.82
CA ILE A 96 -8.67 -7.30 6.06
C ILE A 96 -7.92 -5.99 6.30
N GLN A 97 -6.62 -5.95 6.04
CA GLN A 97 -5.81 -4.74 6.20
C GLN A 97 -6.42 -3.56 5.41
N ILE A 98 -6.89 -3.80 4.18
CA ILE A 98 -7.56 -2.77 3.38
C ILE A 98 -8.91 -2.38 4.01
N VAL A 99 -9.71 -3.34 4.48
CA VAL A 99 -11.01 -3.09 5.15
C VAL A 99 -10.84 -2.21 6.39
N VAL A 100 -9.83 -2.48 7.21
CA VAL A 100 -9.53 -1.71 8.43
C VAL A 100 -8.98 -0.32 8.10
N TRP A 101 -8.30 -0.17 6.96
CA TRP A 101 -7.74 1.11 6.53
C TRP A 101 -8.78 2.06 5.91
N TYR A 102 -9.84 1.54 5.27
CA TYR A 102 -10.89 2.34 4.62
C TYR A 102 -11.52 3.45 5.48
N PRO A 103 -11.91 3.19 6.76
CA PRO A 103 -12.48 4.22 7.62
C PRO A 103 -11.58 5.44 7.81
N SER A 104 -10.27 5.25 7.92
CA SER A 104 -9.31 6.35 8.08
C SER A 104 -9.29 7.27 6.86
N VAL A 105 -9.34 6.70 5.65
CA VAL A 105 -9.39 7.48 4.40
C VAL A 105 -10.70 8.24 4.30
N LEU A 106 -11.83 7.59 4.61
CA LEU A 106 -13.14 8.23 4.60
C LEU A 106 -13.22 9.40 5.59
N ALA A 107 -12.61 9.27 6.77
CA ALA A 107 -12.55 10.34 7.75
C ALA A 107 -11.80 11.57 7.21
N VAL A 108 -10.66 11.37 6.56
CA VAL A 108 -9.88 12.46 5.95
C VAL A 108 -10.62 13.09 4.78
N CYS A 109 -11.29 12.30 3.94
CA CYS A 109 -12.15 12.82 2.88
C CYS A 109 -13.33 13.64 3.43
N ALA A 110 -13.95 13.19 4.52
CA ALA A 110 -15.06 13.90 5.16
C ALA A 110 -14.62 15.22 5.78
N LEU A 111 -13.46 15.25 6.44
CA LEU A 111 -12.83 16.46 6.97
C LEU A 111 -12.54 17.47 5.85
N ALA A 112 -11.85 17.02 4.79
CA ALA A 112 -11.54 17.87 3.64
C ALA A 112 -12.80 18.41 2.95
N ALA A 113 -13.88 17.63 2.90
CA ALA A 113 -15.16 18.09 2.36
C ALA A 113 -15.82 19.13 3.26
N ALA A 114 -15.81 18.95 4.58
CA ALA A 114 -16.44 19.91 5.49
C ALA A 114 -15.71 21.24 5.54
N ASP A 115 -14.38 21.24 5.47
CA ASP A 115 -13.58 22.48 5.36
C ASP A 115 -13.99 23.32 4.13
N ILE A 116 -14.48 22.69 3.06
CA ILE A 116 -14.93 23.36 1.84
C ILE A 116 -16.39 23.84 1.96
N PHE A 117 -17.28 23.02 2.51
CA PHE A 117 -18.74 23.28 2.46
C PHE A 117 -19.31 23.98 3.70
N ALA A 118 -18.64 23.90 4.86
CA ALA A 118 -19.13 24.47 6.11
C ALA A 118 -17.95 24.86 7.03
N PRO A 119 -17.22 25.95 6.71
CA PRO A 119 -16.03 26.36 7.46
C PRO A 119 -16.31 26.73 8.93
N ASP A 120 -17.56 27.04 9.28
CA ASP A 120 -17.98 27.37 10.65
C ASP A 120 -17.95 26.17 11.61
N LEU A 121 -17.81 24.93 11.11
CA LEU A 121 -17.67 23.75 11.98
C LEU A 121 -16.25 23.56 12.54
N GLY A 122 -15.25 24.33 12.07
CA GLY A 122 -13.88 24.25 12.56
C GLY A 122 -13.69 24.68 14.02
N ASP A 123 -14.60 25.51 14.54
CA ASP A 123 -14.56 26.03 15.93
C ASP A 123 -15.25 25.10 16.95
N GLU A 124 -16.01 24.10 16.49
CA GLU A 124 -16.76 23.20 17.35
C GLU A 124 -15.93 21.98 17.80
N LYS A 125 -15.79 21.84 19.12
CA LYS A 125 -14.91 20.86 19.80
C LYS A 125 -15.23 19.38 19.53
N TRP A 126 -16.40 19.09 18.95
CA TRP A 126 -16.85 17.74 18.61
C TRP A 126 -16.55 17.36 17.16
N TYR A 127 -16.29 18.35 16.30
CA TYR A 127 -16.01 18.18 14.87
C TYR A 127 -14.50 18.12 14.60
N THR A 128 -13.72 18.84 15.40
CA THR A 128 -12.27 18.64 15.49
C THR A 128 -12.00 17.28 16.12
N VAL A 129 -11.83 16.26 15.25
CA VAL A 129 -11.26 14.97 15.64
C VAL A 129 -10.04 15.27 16.51
N PRO A 130 -9.95 14.71 17.74
CA PRO A 130 -8.83 15.01 18.62
C PRO A 130 -7.57 14.71 17.83
N ALA A 131 -6.72 15.72 17.68
CA ALA A 131 -5.38 15.55 17.13
C ALA A 131 -4.74 14.39 17.90
N VAL A 132 -4.67 13.24 17.23
CA VAL A 132 -3.84 12.11 17.65
C VAL A 132 -2.41 12.48 17.32
#